data_AF-A0A7V6DYI2-F1
#
_entry.id   AF-A0A7V6DYI2-F1
#
_cell.length_a   1.000
_cell.length_b   1.000
_cell.length_c   1.000
_cell.angle_alpha   90.00
_cell.angle_beta   90.00
_cell.angle_gamma   90.00
#
_symmetry.space_group_name_H-M   'P 1'
#
loop_
_entity.id
_entity.type
_entity.pdbx_description
1 polymer ?
#
loop_
_entity_poly.entity_id
_entity_poly.type
_entity_poly.pdbx_seq_one_letter_code
_entity_poly.pdbx_strand_id
1 'polypeptide(L)' 'MFFHHVWPYMDYMADQLRQKQAPANIMKYLQEKEGFKNKPLKKTVQNNVGRNDPCPCGSGKKFKHCCGR' A
#
# COMPACT_ATOMS: atom_id res chain seq x y z
N MET A 1 1.41 -2.31 19.25
CA MET A 1 0.01 -2.69 18.90
C MET A 1 -0.20 -2.45 17.41
N PHE A 2 -0.99 -3.29 16.72
CA PHE A 2 -1.09 -3.34 15.25
C PHE A 2 -1.70 -2.09 14.57
N PHE A 3 -2.11 -1.07 15.32
CA PHE A 3 -3.00 -0.01 14.81
C PHE A 3 -2.39 1.40 14.73
N HIS A 4 -1.11 1.59 15.06
CA HIS A 4 -0.50 2.94 15.04
C HIS A 4 -0.59 3.63 13.67
N HIS A 5 -0.55 2.85 12.58
CA HIS A 5 -0.63 3.38 11.22
C HIS A 5 -2.06 3.67 10.76
N VAL A 6 -3.07 3.09 11.40
CA VAL A 6 -4.51 3.26 11.07
C VAL A 6 -5.14 4.37 11.91
N TRP A 7 -4.62 4.55 13.13
CA TRP A 7 -5.09 5.53 14.11
C TRP A 7 -5.33 6.95 13.56
N PRO A 8 -4.39 7.58 12.82
CA PRO A 8 -4.62 8.95 12.32
C PRO A 8 -5.79 9.05 11.33
N TYR A 9 -6.11 7.98 10.60
CA TYR A 9 -7.23 7.98 9.67
C TYR A 9 -8.56 7.78 10.38
N MET A 10 -8.58 6.92 11.41
CA MET A 10 -9.75 6.70 12.24
C MET A 10 -10.11 7.94 13.05
N ASP A 11 -9.12 8.64 13.59
CA ASP A 11 -9.34 9.90 14.30
C ASP A 11 -9.90 11.00 13.38
N TYR A 12 -9.36 11.12 12.16
CA TYR A 12 -9.91 12.03 11.15
C TYR A 12 -11.37 11.70 10.83
N MET A 13 -11.71 10.43 10.59
CA MET A 13 -13.10 10.03 10.33
C MET A 13 -14.03 10.32 11.51
N ALA A 14 -13.56 10.09 12.74
CA ALA A 14 -14.32 10.44 13.95
C ALA A 14 -14.57 11.95 14.05
N ASP A 15 -13.59 12.77 13.66
CA ASP A 15 -13.72 14.22 13.64
C ASP A 15 -14.76 14.72 12.64
N GLN A 16 -14.78 14.13 11.43
CA GLN A 16 -15.80 14.45 10.43
C GLN A 16 -17.22 14.17 10.95
N LEU A 17 -17.41 13.05 11.65
CA LEU A 17 -18.70 12.72 12.26
C LEU A 17 -19.08 13.73 13.36
N ARG A 18 -18.14 14.17 14.19
CA ARG A 18 -18.38 15.23 15.21
C ARG A 18 -18.80 16.54 14.56
N GLN A 19 -18.25 16.86 13.39
CA GLN A 19 -18.60 18.05 12.61
C GLN A 19 -19.88 17.88 11.77
N LYS A 20 -20.62 16.77 11.90
CA LYS A 20 -21.77 16.42 11.05
C LYS A 20 -21.44 16.37 9.55
N GLN A 21 -20.18 16.13 9.22
CA GLN A 21 -19.70 15.93 7.86
C GLN A 21 -19.67 14.44 7.52
N ALA A 22 -19.68 14.13 6.23
CA ALA A 22 -19.58 12.75 5.79
C ALA A 22 -18.17 12.21 6.03
N PRO A 23 -18.02 10.99 6.60
CA PRO A 23 -16.70 10.38 6.80
C PRO A 23 -15.98 10.08 5.48
N ALA A 24 -16.70 10.08 4.35
CA ALA A 24 -16.16 9.91 3.00
C ALA A 24 -15.14 10.99 2.60
N ASN A 25 -15.08 12.13 3.31
CA ASN A 25 -14.04 13.15 3.14
C ASN A 25 -12.61 12.60 3.33
N ILE A 26 -12.46 11.44 4.00
CA ILE A 26 -11.20 10.72 4.12
C ILE A 26 -10.55 10.41 2.77
N MET A 27 -11.35 10.15 1.73
CA MET A 27 -10.81 9.84 0.39
C MET A 27 -10.08 11.02 -0.22
N LYS A 28 -10.63 12.23 -0.05
CA LYS A 28 -10.00 13.49 -0.50
C LYS A 28 -8.73 13.77 0.32
N TYR A 29 -8.81 13.61 1.64
CA TYR A 29 -7.66 13.76 2.54
C TYR A 29 -6.51 12.80 2.20
N LEU A 30 -6.83 11.54 1.88
CA LEU A 30 -5.85 10.54 1.45
C LEU A 30 -5.25 10.90 0.10
N GLN A 31 -6.04 11.38 -0.85
CA GLN A 31 -5.55 11.81 -2.16
C GLN A 31 -4.53 12.97 -2.02
N GLU A 32 -4.82 13.95 -1.18
CA GLU A 32 -3.91 15.07 -0.89
C GLU A 32 -2.62 14.61 -0.19
N LYS A 33 -2.71 13.63 0.72
CA LYS A 33 -1.56 13.04 1.42
C LYS A 33 -0.70 12.11 0.55
N GLU A 34 -1.32 11.26 -0.25
CA GLU A 34 -0.65 10.26 -1.09
C GLU A 34 -0.12 10.85 -2.41
N GLY A 35 -0.64 12.01 -2.83
CA GLY A 35 -0.09 12.79 -3.95
C GLY A 35 1.40 13.10 -3.80
N PHE A 36 1.93 13.14 -2.57
CA PHE A 36 3.35 13.35 -2.29
C PHE A 36 4.22 12.07 -2.32
N LYS A 37 3.63 10.87 -2.17
CA LYS A 37 4.39 9.59 -2.14
C LYS A 37 4.51 8.92 -3.51
N ASN A 38 3.65 9.27 -4.46
CA ASN A 38 3.64 8.69 -5.80
C ASN A 38 4.66 9.35 -6.75
N LYS A 39 5.92 9.54 -6.29
CA LYS A 39 7.03 9.77 -7.22
C LYS A 39 7.41 8.40 -7.80
N PRO A 40 7.42 8.19 -9.12
CA PRO A 40 7.75 6.88 -9.69
C PRO A 40 9.20 6.54 -9.36
N LEU A 41 9.39 5.64 -8.39
CA LEU A 41 10.67 4.98 -8.14
C LEU A 41 11.00 4.15 -9.39
N LYS A 42 12.13 4.43 -10.06
CA LYS A 42 12.63 3.65 -11.19
C LYS A 42 12.69 2.16 -10.78
N LYS A 43 11.75 1.39 -11.31
CA LYS A 43 11.57 -0.04 -11.05
C LYS A 43 12.60 -0.84 -11.86
N THR A 44 13.66 -1.30 -11.21
CA THR A 44 14.55 -2.32 -11.80
C THR A 44 13.78 -3.62 -11.96
N VAL A 45 13.88 -4.26 -13.12
CA VAL A 45 13.07 -5.43 -13.54
C VAL A 45 13.19 -6.61 -12.56
N GLN A 46 14.34 -6.78 -11.87
CA GLN A 46 14.52 -7.82 -10.85
C GLN A 46 13.68 -7.61 -9.58
N ASN A 47 13.32 -6.37 -9.24
CA ASN A 47 12.54 -6.06 -8.04
C ASN A 47 11.02 -6.20 -8.24
N ASN A 48 10.55 -6.56 -9.44
CA ASN A 48 9.13 -6.66 -9.76
C ASN A 48 8.62 -8.09 -9.91
N VAL A 49 9.48 -9.11 -9.77
CA VAL A 49 9.01 -10.49 -9.75
C VAL A 49 8.24 -10.68 -8.44
N GLY A 50 6.92 -10.79 -8.56
CA GLY A 50 6.04 -11.01 -7.43
C GLY A 50 6.35 -12.35 -6.77
N ARG A 51 6.14 -12.42 -5.45
CA ARG A 51 6.40 -13.62 -4.64
C ARG A 51 5.74 -14.89 -5.22
N ASN A 52 4.59 -14.75 -5.89
CA ASN A 52 3.84 -15.86 -6.49
C ASN A 52 4.10 -16.06 -7.98
N ASP A 53 4.83 -15.16 -8.64
CA ASP A 53 5.11 -15.23 -10.07
C ASP A 53 6.05 -16.39 -10.40
N PRO A 54 6.06 -16.92 -11.64
CA PRO A 54 7.03 -17.91 -12.05
C PRO A 54 8.46 -17.42 -11.85
N CYS A 55 9.33 -18.28 -11.35
CA CYS A 55 10.73 -17.93 -11.12
C CYS A 55 11.44 -17.63 -12.45
N PRO A 56 12.14 -16.49 -12.59
CA PRO A 56 12.90 -16.16 -13.80
C PRO A 56 14.11 -17.08 -14.01
N CYS A 57 14.44 -17.93 -13.03
CA CYS A 57 15.49 -18.94 -13.09
C CYS A 57 15.14 -20.17 -13.96
N GLY A 58 13.94 -20.22 -14.55
CA GLY A 58 13.52 -21.32 -15.43
C GLY A 58 13.13 -22.62 -14.71
N SER A 59 13.03 -22.60 -13.38
CA SER A 59 12.73 -23.81 -12.58
C SER A 59 11.26 -24.27 -12.66
N GLY A 60 10.37 -23.48 -13.28
CA GLY A 60 8.92 -23.72 -13.29
C GLY A 60 8.23 -23.51 -11.93
N LYS A 61 8.98 -23.21 -10.86
CA LYS A 61 8.42 -22.98 -9.51
C LYS A 61 8.05 -21.50 -9.33
N LYS A 62 7.11 -21.22 -8.41
CA LYS A 62 6.84 -19.85 -7.95
C LYS A 62 8.07 -19.24 -7.30
N PHE A 63 8.31 -17.94 -7.47
CA PHE A 63 9.49 -17.23 -6.97
C PHE A 63 9.75 -17.50 -5.48
N LYS A 64 8.71 -17.45 -4.63
CA LYS A 64 8.76 -17.76 -3.19
C LYS A 64 9.22 -19.15 -2.79
N HIS A 65 9.19 -20.09 -3.74
CA HIS A 65 9.58 -21.49 -3.52
C HIS A 65 10.85 -21.84 -4.30
N CYS A 66 11.53 -20.84 -4.85
CA CYS A 66 12.77 -21.00 -5.60
C CYS A 66 13.80 -19.95 -5.17
N CYS A 67 14.05 -18.92 -5.99
CA CYS A 67 15.05 -17.89 -5.72
C CYS A 67 14.62 -16.84 -4.69
N GLY A 68 13.33 -16.73 -4.37
CA GLY A 68 12.78 -15.82 -3.37
C GLY A 68 12.50 -16.49 -2.02
N ARG A 69 13.30 -17.51 -1.69
CA ARG A 69 13.27 -18.20 -0.39
C ARG A 69 14.06 -17.43 0.65
#